data_AF-L1QF14-F1
#
_entry.id   AF-L1QF14-F1
#
_cell.length_a   1.000
_cell.length_b   1.000
_cell.length_c   1.000
_cell.angle_alpha   90.00
_cell.angle_beta   90.00
_cell.angle_gamma   90.00
#
_symmetry.space_group_name_H-M   'P 1'
#
loop_
_entity.id
_entity.type
_entity.pdbx_description
1 polymer ?
#
loop_
_entity_poly.entity_id
_entity_poly.type
_entity_poly.pdbx_seq_one_letter_code
_entity_poly.pdbx_strand_id
1 'polypeptide(L)' 'MKNTSKYYIIKNKDIATTIEVLTGQHPFMYPNKFEEGSFVYSFVNDEKFREIYDLVMDLLHKNANKK' A
#
# COMPACT_ATOMS: atom_id res chain seq x y z
N MET A 1 -14.33 2.36 17.88
CA MET A 1 -13.93 1.87 16.53
C MET A 1 -12.93 2.87 15.97
N LYS A 2 -11.70 2.48 15.61
CA LYS A 2 -10.74 3.40 14.99
C LYS A 2 -11.36 3.86 13.66
N ASN A 3 -11.49 5.18 13.45
CA ASN A 3 -11.85 5.75 12.16
C ASN A 3 -10.75 5.41 11.15
N THR A 4 -10.85 4.25 10.50
CA THR A 4 -10.01 3.93 9.37
C THR A 4 -10.40 4.86 8.23
N SER A 5 -9.45 5.69 7.80
CA SER A 5 -9.61 6.51 6.59
C SER A 5 -10.10 5.62 5.45
N LYS A 6 -11.09 6.10 4.67
CA LYS A 6 -11.66 5.38 3.50
C LYS A 6 -10.58 4.96 2.50
N TYR A 7 -9.47 5.70 2.46
CA TYR A 7 -8.34 5.41 1.59
C TYR A 7 -7.04 5.27 2.37
N TYR A 8 -6.14 4.43 1.85
CA TYR A 8 -4.78 4.22 2.34
C TYR A 8 -3.78 4.62 1.26
N ILE A 9 -2.75 5.38 1.65
CA ILE A 9 -1.74 5.89 0.72
C ILE A 9 -0.45 5.09 0.87
N ILE A 10 -0.01 4.48 -0.21
CA ILE A 10 1.28 3.81 -0.34
C ILE A 10 2.20 4.70 -1.19
N LYS A 11 3.43 4.93 -0.74
CA LYS A 11 4.43 5.74 -1.49
C LYS A 11 5.41 4.88 -2.27
N ASN A 12 5.69 3.66 -1.78
CA ASN A 12 6.60 2.74 -2.44
C ASN A 12 5.87 2.05 -3.61
N LYS A 13 6.41 2.20 -4.82
CA LYS A 13 5.82 1.65 -6.05
C LYS A 13 5.75 0.12 -6.03
N ASP A 14 6.79 -0.57 -5.58
CA ASP A 14 6.83 -2.04 -5.59
C ASP A 14 5.81 -2.63 -4.63
N ILE A 15 5.62 -2.00 -3.48
CA ILE A 15 4.56 -2.36 -2.53
C ILE A 15 3.20 -2.11 -3.17
N ALA A 16 2.98 -0.94 -3.78
CA ALA A 16 1.70 -0.63 -4.44
C ALA A 16 1.36 -1.65 -5.54
N THR A 17 2.32 -2.00 -6.41
CA THR A 17 2.16 -3.02 -7.44
C THR A 17 1.87 -4.39 -6.84
N THR A 18 2.54 -4.76 -5.75
CA THR A 18 2.27 -6.03 -5.05
C THR A 18 0.84 -6.08 -4.52
N ILE A 19 0.38 -5.01 -3.87
CA ILE A 19 -0.99 -4.93 -3.37
C ILE A 19 -2.00 -4.97 -4.51
N GLU A 20 -1.79 -4.21 -5.58
CA GLU A 20 -2.64 -4.21 -6.78
C GLU A 20 -2.82 -5.62 -7.35
N VAL A 21 -1.72 -6.37 -7.51
CA VAL A 21 -1.75 -7.75 -8.02
C VAL A 21 -2.51 -8.70 -7.09
N LEU A 22 -2.25 -8.63 -5.78
CA LEU A 22 -2.85 -9.56 -4.81
C LEU A 22 -4.32 -9.26 -4.52
N THR A 23 -4.70 -7.98 -4.55
CA THR A 23 -6.07 -7.54 -4.29
C THR A 23 -6.93 -7.50 -5.55
N GLY A 24 -6.31 -7.37 -6.73
CA GLY A 24 -7.00 -7.05 -7.99
C GLY A 24 -7.51 -5.60 -8.04
N GLN A 25 -7.09 -4.76 -7.10
CA GLN A 25 -7.56 -3.39 -6.95
C GLN A 25 -6.56 -2.41 -7.57
N HIS A 26 -6.98 -1.69 -8.61
CA HIS A 26 -6.18 -0.61 -9.18
C HIS A 26 -6.18 0.62 -8.26
N PRO A 27 -5.01 1.15 -7.86
CA PRO A 27 -4.95 2.38 -7.07
C PRO A 27 -5.25 3.62 -7.90
N PHE A 28 -5.72 4.67 -7.23
CA PHE A 28 -5.65 6.02 -7.79
C PHE A 28 -4.25 6.59 -7.62
N MET A 29 -3.65 7.07 -8.71
CA MET A 29 -2.31 7.67 -8.69
C MET A 29 -2.40 9.19 -8.63
N TYR A 30 -1.61 9.79 -7.75
CA TYR A 30 -1.49 11.25 -7.64
C TYR A 30 -0.02 11.66 -7.63
N PRO A 31 0.34 12.80 -8.26
CA PRO A 31 1.66 13.38 -8.08
C PRO A 31 1.96 13.59 -6.59
N ASN A 32 3.16 13.22 -6.17
CA ASN A 32 3.61 13.45 -4.82
C ASN A 32 3.85 14.95 -4.61
N LYS A 33 3.18 15.55 -3.63
CA LYS A 33 3.28 17.00 -3.36
C LYS A 33 4.60 17.40 -2.70
N PHE A 34 5.39 16.43 -2.24
CA PHE A 34 6.63 16.68 -1.49
C PHE A 34 7.88 16.32 -2.26
N GLU A 35 7.74 15.58 -3.36
CA GLU A 35 8.87 15.08 -4.16
C GLU A 35 8.47 15.13 -5.63
N GLU A 36 9.14 16.00 -6.36
CA GLU A 36 8.87 16.21 -7.79
C GLU A 36 9.24 14.96 -8.60
N GLY A 37 8.39 14.61 -9.55
CA GLY A 37 8.58 13.43 -10.39
C GLY A 37 8.20 12.10 -9.74
N SER A 38 7.73 12.08 -8.48
CA SER A 38 7.23 10.86 -7.83
C SER A 38 5.71 10.86 -7.67
N PHE A 39 5.15 9.67 -7.40
CA PHE A 39 3.71 9.44 -7.27
C PHE A 39 3.37 8.76 -5.95
N VAL A 40 2.14 8.98 -5.48
CA VAL A 40 1.53 8.22 -4.39
C VAL A 40 0.34 7.42 -4.90
N TYR A 41 0.11 6.25 -4.30
CA TYR A 41 -0.87 5.26 -4.72
C TYR A 41 -1.94 5.13 -3.65
N SER A 42 -3.17 5.49 -3.98
CA SER A 42 -4.32 5.54 -3.06
C SER A 42 -5.24 4.35 -3.30
N PHE A 43 -5.35 3.46 -2.31
CA PHE A 43 -6.23 2.29 -2.33
C PHE A 43 -7.44 2.53 -1.44
N VAL A 44 -8.58 1.91 -1.78
CA VAL A 44 -9.72 1.82 -0.85
C VAL A 44 -9.31 0.93 0.33
N ASN A 45 -9.49 1.42 1.54
CA ASN A 45 -9.14 0.73 2.76
C ASN A 45 -10.31 -0.18 3.21
N ASP A 46 -10.59 -1.21 2.41
CA ASP A 46 -11.54 -2.25 2.76
C ASP A 46 -10.87 -3.39 3.56
N GLU A 47 -11.63 -4.42 3.91
CA GLU A 47 -11.14 -5.55 4.70
C GLU A 47 -10.08 -6.36 3.94
N LYS A 48 -10.33 -6.66 2.67
CA LYS A 48 -9.41 -7.39 1.80
C LYS A 48 -8.07 -6.66 1.67
N PHE A 49 -8.10 -5.34 1.46
CA PHE A 49 -6.90 -4.51 1.41
C PHE A 49 -6.10 -4.64 2.70
N ARG A 50 -6.75 -4.52 3.88
CA ARG A 50 -6.06 -4.58 5.18
C ARG A 50 -5.38 -5.93 5.39
N GLU A 51 -6.08 -7.03 5.15
CA GLU A 51 -5.52 -8.38 5.32
C GLU A 51 -4.29 -8.60 4.44
N ILE A 52 -4.37 -8.23 3.16
CA ILE A 52 -3.27 -8.39 2.22
C ILE A 52 -2.12 -7.44 2.55
N TYR A 53 -2.42 -6.19 2.93
CA TYR A 53 -1.41 -5.22 3.31
C TYR A 53 -0.62 -5.69 4.55
N ASP A 54 -1.31 -6.14 5.58
CA ASP A 54 -0.68 -6.63 6.81
C ASP A 54 0.20 -7.86 6.51
N LEU A 55 -0.28 -8.79 5.68
CA LEU A 55 0.52 -9.95 5.22
C LEU A 55 1.80 -9.52 4.49
N VAL A 56 1.69 -8.58 3.54
CA VAL A 56 2.84 -8.09 2.77
C VAL A 56 3.87 -7.43 3.68
N MET A 57 3.43 -6.58 4.61
CA MET A 57 4.33 -5.90 5.55
C MET A 57 5.01 -6.89 6.51
N ASP A 58 4.28 -7.88 7.01
CA ASP A 58 4.83 -8.93 7.86
C ASP A 58 5.94 -9.73 7.16
N LEU A 59 5.73 -10.09 5.87
CA LEU A 59 6.72 -10.81 5.08
C LEU A 59 7.97 -9.96 4.81
N LEU A 60 7.79 -8.67 4.51
CA LEU A 60 8.91 -7.74 4.30
C LEU A 60 9.74 -7.57 5.58
N HIS A 61 9.10 -7.38 6.73
CA HIS A 61 9.79 -7.28 8.01
C HIS A 61 10.52 -8.57 8.40
N LYS A 62 9.89 -9.74 8.21
CA LYS A 62 10.54 -11.03 8.49
C LYS A 62 11.77 -11.27 7.62
N ASN A 63 11.75 -10.83 6.37
CA ASN A 63 12.89 -10.97 5.46
C ASN A 63 14.00 -9.96 5.75
N ALA A 64 13.66 -8.75 6.21
CA ALA A 64 14.65 -7.75 6.62
C ALA A 64 15.48 -8.24 7.82
N ASN A 65 14.85 -8.93 8.78
CA ASN A 65 15.51 -9.45 9.99
C ASN A 65 16.29 -10.76 9.79
N LYS A 66 16.32 -11.32 8.58
CA LYS A 66 17.08 -12.54 8.25
C LYS A 66 18.43 -12.24 7.58
N LYS A 67 18.75 -10.98 7.32
CA LYS A 67 20.05 -10.52 6.79
C LYS A 67 20.91 -10.00 7.93
#